data_AF-A0A180FLY7-F1
#
_entry.id   AF-A0A180FLY7-F1
#
_cell.length_a   1.000
_cell.length_b   1.000
_cell.length_c   1.000
_cell.angle_alpha   90.00
_cell.angle_beta   90.00
_cell.angle_gamma   90.00
#
_symmetry.space_group_name_H-M   'P 1'
#
loop_
_entity.id
_entity.type
_entity.pdbx_description
1 polymer ?
#
loop_
_entity_poly.entity_id
_entity_poly.type
_entity_poly.pdbx_seq_one_letter_code
_entity_poly.pdbx_strand_id
1 'polypeptide(L)' 'MKGKSPQGKNKMSVLNAVRAKLIHRMFAVIRNNQDYQKNYVNALA' A
#
# COMPACT_ATOMS: atom_id res chain seq x y z
N MET A 1 -20.17 17.16 -23.81
CA MET A 1 -19.56 16.00 -23.09
C MET A 1 -19.49 16.35 -21.60
N LYS A 2 -20.25 15.69 -20.73
CA LYS A 2 -20.25 15.99 -19.28
C LYS A 2 -18.92 15.57 -18.66
N GLY A 3 -18.18 16.53 -18.10
CA GLY A 3 -16.87 16.33 -17.49
C GLY A 3 -16.95 15.36 -16.30
N LYS A 4 -16.19 14.27 -16.38
CA LYS A 4 -15.97 13.34 -15.27
C LYS A 4 -15.12 14.09 -14.23
N SER A 5 -15.68 14.34 -13.05
CA SER A 5 -15.03 15.14 -12.01
C SER A 5 -13.61 14.62 -11.68
N PRO A 6 -12.61 15.51 -11.47
CA PRO A 6 -11.24 15.10 -11.15
C PRO A 6 -11.13 14.32 -9.83
N GLN A 7 -12.13 14.50 -8.94
CA GLN A 7 -12.15 13.91 -7.60
C GLN A 7 -12.19 12.37 -7.59
N GLY A 8 -12.69 11.73 -8.66
CA GLY A 8 -12.73 10.26 -8.77
C GLY A 8 -11.35 9.62 -9.05
N LYS A 9 -10.47 10.32 -9.78
CA LYS A 9 -9.13 9.80 -10.15
C LYS A 9 -8.21 9.71 -8.94
N ASN A 10 -8.29 10.67 -8.01
CA ASN A 10 -7.43 10.72 -6.82
C ASN A 10 -7.76 9.62 -5.81
N LYS A 11 -9.04 9.33 -5.55
CA LYS A 11 -9.43 8.22 -4.66
C LYS A 11 -8.95 6.87 -5.19
N MET A 12 -9.01 6.68 -6.51
CA MET A 12 -8.58 5.43 -7.12
C MET A 12 -7.05 5.24 -7.07
N SER A 13 -6.29 6.30 -7.34
CA SER A 13 -4.83 6.28 -7.21
C SER A 13 -4.37 6.03 -5.78
N VAL A 14 -5.04 6.62 -4.78
CA VAL A 14 -4.74 6.35 -3.36
C VAL A 14 -4.95 4.87 -3.03
N LEU A 15 -6.07 4.29 -3.44
CA LEU A 15 -6.34 2.87 -3.23
C LEU A 15 -5.31 1.98 -3.96
N ASN A 16 -4.90 2.36 -5.18
CA ASN A 16 -3.87 1.64 -5.92
C ASN A 16 -2.51 1.69 -5.19
N ALA A 17 -2.13 2.86 -4.68
CA ALA A 17 -0.89 3.03 -3.92
C ALA A 17 -0.90 2.17 -2.63
N VAL A 18 -2.02 2.11 -1.92
CA VAL A 18 -2.19 1.24 -0.75
C VAL A 18 -2.05 -0.24 -1.12
N ARG A 19 -2.72 -0.69 -2.20
CA ARG A 19 -2.60 -2.08 -2.69
C ARG A 19 -1.16 -2.43 -3.05
N ALA A 20 -0.49 -1.57 -3.82
CA ALA A 20 0.90 -1.77 -4.20
C ALA A 20 1.81 -1.90 -2.97
N LYS A 21 1.59 -1.06 -1.95
CA LYS A 21 2.36 -1.10 -0.69
C LYS A 21 2.14 -2.38 0.11
N LEU A 22 0.90 -2.87 0.18
CA LEU A 22 0.59 -4.15 0.84
C LEU A 22 1.25 -5.32 0.12
N ILE A 23 1.11 -5.39 -1.20
CA ILE A 23 1.73 -6.43 -2.03
C ILE A 23 3.25 -6.42 -1.85
N HIS A 24 3.89 -5.24 -1.96
CA HIS A 24 5.33 -5.11 -1.78
C HIS A 24 5.81 -5.63 -0.41
N ARG A 25 5.04 -5.34 0.65
CA ARG A 25 5.35 -5.83 2.00
C ARG A 25 5.25 -7.36 2.09
N MET A 26 4.22 -7.96 1.49
CA MET A 26 4.07 -9.42 1.43
C MET A 26 5.24 -10.07 0.67
N PHE A 27 5.61 -9.53 -0.48
CA PHE A 27 6.75 -10.02 -1.26
C PHE A 27 8.06 -9.96 -0.49
N ALA A 28 8.33 -8.88 0.24
CA ALA A 28 9.54 -8.75 1.05
C ALA A 28 9.63 -9.83 2.14
N VAL A 29 8.53 -10.09 2.84
CA VAL A 29 8.44 -11.10 3.92
C VAL A 29 8.66 -12.50 3.36
N ILE A 30 7.99 -12.85 2.26
CA ILE A 30 8.12 -14.15 1.60
C ILE A 30 9.53 -14.36 1.05
N ARG A 31 10.08 -13.37 0.33
CA ARG A 31 11.42 -13.44 -0.26
C ARG A 31 12.49 -13.67 0.81
N ASN A 32 12.33 -13.06 1.98
CA ASN A 32 13.29 -13.17 3.06
C ASN A 32 13.04 -14.43 3.94
N ASN A 33 12.02 -15.22 3.66
CA ASN A 33 11.58 -16.36 4.48
C ASN A 33 11.42 -15.98 5.97
N GLN A 34 10.80 -14.82 6.21
CA GLN A 34 10.56 -14.29 7.55
C GLN A 34 9.08 -14.34 7.88
N ASP A 35 8.74 -14.46 9.16
CA ASP A 35 7.37 -14.35 9.62
C ASP A 35 6.90 -12.90 9.68
N TYR A 36 5.65 -12.65 9.29
CA TYR A 36 5.06 -11.31 9.33
C TYR A 36 4.92 -10.80 10.77
N GLN A 37 5.60 -9.69 11.08
CA GLN A 37 5.53 -9.03 12.38
C GLN A 37 4.35 -8.04 12.40
N LYS A 38 3.27 -8.39 13.12
CA LYS A 38 2.08 -7.54 13.26
C LYS A 38 2.36 -6.27 14.08
N ASN A 39 3.19 -6.39 15.11
CA ASN A 39 3.54 -5.29 15.99
C ASN A 39 4.76 -4.57 15.44
N TYR A 40 4.52 -3.56 14.60
CA TYR A 40 5.58 -2.74 14.06
C TYR A 40 6.09 -1.77 15.13
N VAL A 41 7.36 -1.90 15.50
CA VAL A 41 8.06 -0.94 16.35
C VAL A 41 8.87 -0.02 15.45
N ASN A 42 8.60 1.28 15.51
CA ASN A 42 9.44 2.25 14.83
C ASN A 42 10.74 2.40 15.62
N ALA A 43 11.85 1.92 15.08
CA ALA A 43 13.16 1.96 15.74
C ALA A 43 13.70 3.39 15.96
N LEU A 44 13.07 4.40 15.34
CA LEU A 44 13.45 5.81 15.43
C LEU A 44 12.50 6.64 16.30
N ALA A 45 11.48 6.02 16.91
CA ALA A 45 10.50 6.69 17.77
C ALA A 45 10.95 6.74 19.23
#